data_AF-A0A2K8PSE8-F1
#
_entry.id   AF-A0A2K8PSE8-F1
#
_cell.length_a   1.000
_cell.length_b   1.000
_cell.length_c   1.000
_cell.angle_alpha   90.00
_cell.angle_beta   90.00
_cell.angle_gamma   90.00
#
_symmetry.space_group_name_H-M   'P 1'
#
loop_
_entity.id
_entity.type
_entity.pdbx_description
1 polymer ?
#
loop_
_entity_poly.entity_id
_entity_poly.type
_entity_poly.pdbx_seq_one_letter_code
_entity_poly.pdbx_strand_id
1 'polypeptide(L)'
;MDLNAGGASLWIALLVNHGQKLLYIPGRTVHHASAAYRGSGKTDAKDAFIIAGTARMRRDLQPLQELGEIAVDLRILTARRIDLAADRTRAINRLRAQLLEYFPALERAFDLSTSKSALILLAGYQTPAALRRIGRSRLTT
;
A
#
# COMPACT_ATOMS: atom_id res chain seq x y z
N MET A 1 -2.30 -9.20 0.11
CA MET A 1 -0.92 -8.70 0.15
C MET A 1 -0.04 -9.92 0.28
N ASP A 2 0.83 -10.20 -0.70
CA ASP A 2 1.74 -11.34 -0.60
C ASP A 2 2.73 -11.12 0.54
N LEU A 3 3.03 -12.18 1.28
CA LEU A 3 3.86 -12.16 2.49
C LEU A 3 5.37 -12.04 2.18
N ASN A 4 5.75 -11.50 1.02
CA ASN A 4 7.15 -11.35 0.60
C ASN A 4 7.71 -9.94 0.84
N ALA A 5 6.95 -9.08 1.54
CA ALA A 5 7.29 -7.70 1.86
C ALA A 5 7.32 -7.46 3.38
N GLY A 6 8.00 -6.40 3.82
CA GLY A 6 8.07 -6.03 5.24
C GLY A 6 8.87 -7.02 6.09
N GLY A 7 8.40 -7.34 7.30
CA GLY A 7 9.15 -8.20 8.25
C GLY A 7 9.50 -9.59 7.71
N ALA A 8 8.74 -10.11 6.75
CA ALA A 8 9.04 -11.38 6.09
C ALA A 8 10.27 -11.31 5.16
N SER A 9 10.62 -10.13 4.62
CA SER A 9 11.78 -9.99 3.74
C SER A 9 13.10 -10.21 4.49
N LEU A 10 13.16 -9.85 5.77
CA LEU A 10 14.32 -10.11 6.63
C LEU A 10 14.50 -11.62 6.82
N TRP A 11 13.42 -12.34 7.15
CA TRP A 11 13.46 -13.79 7.31
C TRP A 11 13.85 -14.51 6.02
N ILE A 12 13.30 -14.08 4.89
CA ILE A 12 13.68 -14.60 3.57
C ILE A 12 15.18 -14.38 3.34
N ALA A 13 15.69 -13.16 3.51
CA ALA A 13 17.10 -12.85 3.30
C ALA A 13 18.03 -13.67 4.21
N LEU A 14 17.68 -13.83 5.48
CA LEU A 14 18.45 -14.63 6.45
C LEU A 14 18.49 -16.10 6.04
N LEU A 15 17.33 -16.69 5.71
CA LEU A 15 17.24 -18.10 5.32
C LEU A 15 17.99 -18.38 4.01
N VAL A 16 17.88 -17.48 3.02
CA VAL A 16 18.68 -17.53 1.78
C VAL A 16 20.17 -17.49 2.10
N ASN A 17 20.62 -16.54 2.93
CA ASN A 17 22.04 -16.41 3.30
C ASN A 17 22.58 -17.64 4.04
N HIS A 18 21.72 -18.41 4.71
CA HIS A 18 22.05 -19.69 5.34
C HIS A 18 21.83 -20.91 4.42
N GLY A 19 21.67 -20.71 3.11
CA GLY A 19 21.52 -21.77 2.11
C GLY A 19 20.23 -22.59 2.25
N GLN A 20 19.22 -22.06 2.95
CA GLN A 20 17.95 -22.76 3.13
C GLN A 20 17.08 -22.65 1.88
N LYS A 21 16.42 -23.75 1.52
CA LYS A 21 15.46 -23.76 0.40
C LYS A 21 14.12 -23.21 0.85
N LEU A 22 13.76 -22.04 0.35
CA LEU A 22 12.43 -21.47 0.56
C LEU A 22 11.47 -21.92 -0.54
N LEU A 23 10.24 -22.26 -0.14
CA LEU A 23 9.16 -22.63 -1.04
C LEU A 23 8.02 -21.62 -0.87
N TYR A 24 7.47 -21.15 -1.98
CA TYR A 24 6.31 -20.26 -1.97
C TYR A 24 5.01 -21.09 -2.02
N ILE A 25 4.13 -20.85 -1.06
CA ILE A 25 2.79 -21.43 -1.02
C ILE A 25 1.78 -20.29 -1.23
N PRO A 26 1.09 -20.23 -2.38
CA PRO A 26 0.12 -19.18 -2.64
C PRO A 26 -0.98 -19.17 -1.57
N GLY A 27 -1.34 -17.98 -1.07
CA GLY A 27 -2.39 -17.86 -0.05
C GLY A 27 -3.75 -18.43 -0.48
N ARG A 28 -4.05 -18.39 -1.79
CA ARG A 28 -5.26 -19.03 -2.35
C ARG A 28 -5.24 -20.55 -2.19
N THR A 29 -4.07 -21.19 -2.36
CA THR A 29 -3.92 -22.63 -2.13
C THR A 29 -4.21 -22.98 -0.68
N VAL A 30 -3.65 -22.22 0.26
CA VAL A 30 -3.91 -22.41 1.70
C VAL A 30 -5.40 -22.20 2.01
N HIS A 31 -6.03 -21.18 1.42
CA HIS A 31 -7.45 -20.91 1.58
C HIS A 31 -8.35 -22.03 1.02
N HIS A 32 -8.01 -22.61 -0.13
CA HIS A 32 -8.76 -23.76 -0.64
C HIS A 32 -8.53 -25.01 0.21
N ALA A 33 -7.30 -25.23 0.67
CA ALA A 33 -6.98 -26.34 1.56
C ALA A 33 -7.71 -26.22 2.91
N SER A 34 -7.89 -25.01 3.45
CA SER A 34 -8.51 -24.79 4.76
C SER A 34 -9.97 -25.25 4.84
N ALA A 35 -10.68 -25.27 3.71
CA ALA A 35 -12.04 -25.80 3.60
C ALA A 35 -12.12 -27.32 3.85
N ALA A 36 -11.04 -28.06 3.61
CA ALA A 36 -10.98 -29.51 3.82
C ALA A 36 -10.67 -29.90 5.29
N TYR A 37 -10.21 -28.97 6.13
CA TYR A 37 -9.86 -29.23 7.53
C TYR A 37 -11.03 -28.87 8.46
N ARG A 38 -11.43 -29.81 9.35
CA ARG A 38 -12.54 -29.62 10.31
C ARG A 38 -12.26 -28.46 11.29
N GLY A 39 -13.32 -27.76 11.70
CA GLY A 39 -13.31 -26.72 12.73
C GLY A 39 -13.69 -25.33 12.21
N SER A 40 -14.69 -24.70 12.83
CA SER A 40 -15.19 -23.37 12.46
C SER A 40 -14.49 -22.28 13.28
N GLY A 41 -13.37 -21.79 12.79
CA GLY A 41 -12.63 -20.71 13.43
C GLY A 41 -11.31 -20.45 12.72
N LYS A 42 -10.97 -19.18 12.51
CA LYS A 42 -9.64 -18.78 12.08
C LYS A 42 -8.75 -18.69 13.31
N THR A 43 -7.76 -19.57 13.40
CA THR A 43 -6.74 -19.54 14.46
C THR A 43 -5.37 -19.72 13.84
N ASP A 44 -4.36 -19.04 14.39
CA ASP A 44 -2.99 -19.11 13.86
C ASP A 44 -2.43 -20.55 13.90
N ALA A 45 -2.81 -21.32 14.94
CA ALA A 45 -2.44 -22.73 15.05
C ALA A 45 -3.06 -23.59 13.93
N LYS A 46 -4.31 -23.33 13.55
CA LYS A 46 -4.98 -24.02 12.44
C LYS A 46 -4.33 -23.65 11.11
N ASP A 47 -4.04 -22.36 10.90
CA ASP A 47 -3.39 -21.89 9.68
C ASP A 47 -1.99 -22.51 9.53
N ALA A 48 -1.20 -22.57 10.62
CA ALA A 48 0.11 -23.23 10.62
C ALA A 48 0.02 -24.73 10.28
N PHE A 49 -0.96 -25.44 10.85
CA PHE A 49 -1.17 -26.86 10.57
C PHE A 49 -1.56 -27.11 9.11
N ILE A 50 -2.45 -26.28 8.54
CA ILE A 50 -2.86 -26.36 7.13
C ILE A 50 -1.67 -26.07 6.21
N ILE A 51 -0.88 -25.04 6.51
CA ILE A 51 0.32 -24.69 5.73
C ILE A 51 1.31 -25.86 5.74
N ALA A 52 1.60 -26.42 6.92
CA ALA A 52 2.51 -27.56 7.05
C ALA A 52 1.99 -28.82 6.33
N GLY A 53 0.70 -29.11 6.44
CA GLY A 53 0.06 -30.24 5.73
C GLY A 53 0.11 -30.06 4.22
N THR A 54 -0.22 -28.87 3.73
CA THR A 54 -0.16 -28.51 2.31
C THR A 54 1.27 -28.63 1.78
N ALA A 55 2.25 -28.12 2.55
CA ALA A 55 3.67 -28.19 2.20
C ALA A 55 4.20 -29.62 2.12
N ARG A 56 3.71 -30.51 3.01
CA ARG A 56 4.09 -31.92 3.01
C ARG A 56 3.51 -32.70 1.83
N MET A 57 2.27 -32.39 1.44
CA MET A 57 1.54 -33.16 0.42
C MET A 57 1.87 -32.70 -1.00
N ARG A 58 2.05 -31.40 -1.24
CA ARG A 58 2.35 -30.87 -2.57
C ARG A 58 3.83 -31.02 -2.91
N ARG A 59 4.12 -31.54 -4.10
CA ARG A 59 5.47 -31.68 -4.66
C ARG A 59 5.80 -30.64 -5.74
N ASP A 60 4.80 -29.87 -6.15
CA ASP A 60 4.85 -28.85 -7.19
C ASP A 60 4.94 -27.43 -6.61
N LEU A 61 5.44 -27.30 -5.37
CA LEU A 61 5.68 -26.00 -4.76
C LEU A 61 6.85 -25.30 -5.45
N GLN A 62 6.63 -24.05 -5.83
CA GLN A 62 7.63 -23.27 -6.53
C GLN A 62 8.71 -22.81 -5.54
N PRO A 63 10.00 -23.12 -5.79
CA PRO A 63 11.09 -22.54 -5.03
C PRO A 63 11.04 -21.02 -5.14
N LEU A 64 11.24 -20.34 -4.01
CA LEU A 64 11.48 -18.92 -4.02
C LEU A 64 12.86 -18.71 -4.65
N GLN A 65 12.90 -18.20 -5.88
CA GLN A 65 14.16 -17.82 -6.50
C GLN A 65 14.75 -16.62 -5.78
N GLU A 66 16.07 -16.60 -5.67
CA GLU A 66 16.80 -15.38 -5.33
C GLU A 66 16.39 -14.29 -6.32
N LEU A 67 15.95 -13.15 -5.77
CA LEU A 67 15.61 -12.01 -6.60
C LEU A 67 16.91 -11.50 -7.21
N GLY A 68 17.04 -11.57 -8.53
CA GLY A 68 18.13 -10.90 -9.24
C GLY A 68 18.12 -9.40 -8.95
N GLU A 69 19.27 -8.74 -9.12
CA GLU A 69 19.47 -7.32 -8.78
C GLU A 69 18.36 -6.41 -9.34
N ILE A 70 17.96 -6.61 -10.60
CA ILE A 70 16.86 -5.86 -11.25
C ILE A 70 15.53 -6.01 -10.50
N ALA A 71 15.21 -7.20 -10.01
CA ALA A 71 13.98 -7.44 -9.26
C ALA A 71 14.02 -6.79 -7.87
N VAL A 72 15.20 -6.73 -7.25
CA VAL A 72 15.41 -6.00 -5.99
C VAL A 72 15.22 -4.49 -6.21
N ASP A 73 15.85 -3.92 -7.24
CA ASP A 73 15.74 -2.50 -7.57
C ASP A 73 14.30 -2.11 -7.90
N LEU A 74 13.62 -2.91 -8.74
CA LEU A 74 12.21 -2.67 -9.07
C LEU A 74 11.32 -2.72 -7.82
N ARG A 75 11.61 -3.63 -6.89
CA ARG A 75 10.88 -3.72 -5.61
C ARG A 75 11.08 -2.47 -4.76
N ILE A 76 12.31 -1.95 -4.68
CA ILE A 76 12.61 -0.69 -3.97
C ILE A 76 11.81 0.47 -4.57
N LEU A 77 11.83 0.62 -5.90
CA LEU A 77 11.09 1.67 -6.59
C LEU A 77 9.58 1.54 -6.39
N THR A 78 9.06 0.31 -6.45
CA THR A 78 7.63 0.04 -6.27
C THR A 78 7.19 0.31 -4.82
N ALA A 79 7.99 -0.08 -3.83
CA ALA A 79 7.76 0.24 -2.43
C ALA A 79 7.73 1.76 -2.22
N ARG A 80 8.73 2.48 -2.74
CA ARG A 80 8.77 3.95 -2.69
C ARG A 80 7.55 4.60 -3.33
N ARG A 81 7.07 4.07 -4.46
CA ARG A 81 5.85 4.57 -5.12
C ARG A 81 4.61 4.36 -4.25
N ILE A 82 4.49 3.22 -3.58
CA ILE A 82 3.37 2.93 -2.66
C ILE A 82 3.40 3.91 -1.48
N ASP A 83 4.57 4.12 -0.88
CA ASP A 83 4.73 5.06 0.23
C ASP A 83 4.35 6.49 -0.18
N LEU A 84 4.85 6.96 -1.33
CA LEU A 84 4.50 8.29 -1.86
C LEU A 84 3.01 8.43 -2.15
N ALA A 85 2.35 7.38 -2.65
CA ALA A 85 0.91 7.40 -2.87
C ALA A 85 0.13 7.48 -1.54
N ALA A 86 0.58 6.74 -0.51
CA ALA A 86 -0.01 6.82 0.82
C ALA A 86 0.18 8.20 1.45
N ASP A 87 1.36 8.79 1.33
CA ASP A 87 1.67 10.12 1.85
C ASP A 87 0.90 11.21 1.11
N ARG A 88 0.74 11.10 -0.22
CA ARG A 88 -0.12 11.99 -0.99
C ARG A 88 -1.56 11.95 -0.45
N THR A 89 -2.13 10.77 -0.26
CA THR A 89 -3.49 10.63 0.28
C THR A 89 -3.60 11.24 1.68
N ARG A 90 -2.62 10.98 2.57
CA ARG A 90 -2.57 11.57 3.92
C ARG A 90 -2.48 13.10 3.87
N ALA A 91 -1.67 13.66 2.98
CA ALA A 91 -1.52 15.11 2.84
C ALA A 91 -2.82 15.75 2.34
N ILE A 92 -3.47 15.15 1.34
CA ILE A 92 -4.74 15.65 0.78
C ILE A 92 -5.85 15.58 1.83
N ASN A 93 -5.95 14.47 2.58
CA ASN A 93 -6.95 14.35 3.63
C ASN A 93 -6.74 15.37 4.77
N ARG A 94 -5.47 15.65 5.14
CA ARG A 94 -5.15 16.71 6.11
C ARG A 94 -5.56 18.09 5.59
N LEU A 95 -5.24 18.41 4.33
CA LEU A 95 -5.62 19.67 3.70
C LEU A 95 -7.14 19.85 3.65
N ARG A 96 -7.88 18.79 3.29
CA ARG A 96 -9.36 18.81 3.28
C ARG A 96 -9.92 19.03 4.68
N ALA A 97 -9.40 18.36 5.69
CA ALA A 97 -9.82 18.55 7.07
C ALA A 97 -9.62 20.00 7.54
N GLN A 98 -8.47 20.60 7.22
CA GLN A 98 -8.21 22.01 7.51
C GLN A 98 -9.19 22.92 6.77
N LEU A 99 -9.39 22.72 5.46
CA LEU A 99 -10.32 23.54 4.68
C LEU A 99 -11.77 23.44 5.16
N LEU A 100 -12.21 22.31 5.68
CA LEU A 100 -13.54 22.17 6.25
C LEU A 100 -13.74 23.06 7.48
N GLU A 101 -12.68 23.33 8.26
CA GLU A 101 -12.75 24.17 9.45
C GLU A 101 -12.87 25.67 9.12
N TYR A 102 -12.07 26.17 8.18
CA TYR A 102 -11.99 27.62 7.91
C TYR A 102 -12.57 28.07 6.56
N PHE A 103 -12.72 27.18 5.57
CA PHE A 103 -13.22 27.52 4.22
C PHE A 103 -14.00 26.39 3.53
N PRO A 104 -15.13 25.93 4.10
CA PRO A 104 -15.86 24.76 3.62
C PRO A 104 -16.46 24.92 2.22
N ALA A 105 -16.67 26.15 1.75
CA ALA A 105 -17.14 26.41 0.39
C ALA A 105 -16.07 26.11 -0.68
N LEU A 106 -14.79 26.30 -0.35
CA LEU A 106 -13.69 26.05 -1.27
C LEU A 106 -13.37 24.56 -1.38
N GLU A 107 -13.44 23.83 -0.26
CA GLU A 107 -13.29 22.37 -0.26
C GLU A 107 -14.32 21.71 -1.18
N ARG A 108 -15.59 22.14 -1.11
CA ARG A 108 -16.66 21.64 -1.99
C ARG A 108 -16.51 22.02 -3.46
N ALA A 109 -15.77 23.09 -3.76
CA ALA A 109 -15.60 23.57 -5.13
C ALA A 109 -14.51 22.81 -5.91
N PHE A 110 -13.60 22.10 -5.23
CA PHE A 110 -12.47 21.44 -5.86
C PHE A 110 -12.29 20.00 -5.42
N ASP A 111 -12.08 19.11 -6.39
CA ASP A 111 -11.50 17.80 -6.11
C ASP A 111 -9.97 17.92 -5.96
N LEU A 112 -9.51 18.11 -4.72
CA LEU A 112 -8.10 18.22 -4.37
C LEU A 112 -7.29 16.92 -4.60
N SER A 113 -7.98 15.78 -4.78
CA SER A 113 -7.31 14.51 -5.06
C SER A 113 -6.75 14.45 -6.49
N THR A 114 -7.46 15.07 -7.43
CA THR A 114 -7.20 14.99 -8.88
C THR A 114 -6.72 16.32 -9.46
N SER A 115 -7.14 17.45 -8.89
CA SER A 115 -6.90 18.78 -9.46
C SER A 115 -5.57 19.39 -9.01
N LYS A 116 -4.55 19.31 -9.87
CA LYS A 116 -3.27 20.00 -9.66
C LYS A 116 -3.45 21.54 -9.63
N SER A 117 -4.35 22.09 -10.44
CA SER A 117 -4.62 23.53 -10.48
C SER A 117 -5.22 24.04 -9.17
N ALA A 118 -6.10 23.27 -8.52
CA ALA A 118 -6.62 23.62 -7.21
C ALA A 118 -5.52 23.66 -6.13
N LEU A 119 -4.56 22.73 -6.19
CA LEU A 119 -3.40 22.74 -5.28
C LEU A 119 -2.47 23.93 -5.54
N ILE A 120 -2.24 24.30 -6.81
CA ILE A 120 -1.46 25.50 -7.16
C ILE A 120 -2.14 26.76 -6.63
N LEU A 121 -3.46 26.87 -6.79
CA LEU A 121 -4.25 27.98 -6.26
C LEU A 121 -4.11 28.10 -4.74
N LEU A 122 -4.25 26.99 -4.01
CA LEU A 122 -4.12 26.95 -2.56
C LEU A 122 -2.70 27.24 -2.06
N ALA A 123 -1.68 26.92 -2.86
CA ALA A 123 -0.29 27.30 -2.55
C ALA A 123 -0.08 28.82 -2.62
N GLY A 124 -0.80 29.52 -3.53
CA GLY A 124 -0.76 30.98 -3.64
C GLY A 124 -1.74 31.74 -2.74
N TYR A 125 -2.91 31.15 -2.46
CA TYR A 125 -4.01 31.79 -1.72
C TYR A 125 -4.59 30.84 -0.67
N GLN A 126 -4.07 30.94 0.55
CA GLN A 126 -4.40 30.03 1.66
C GLN A 126 -5.62 30.48 2.48
N THR A 127 -6.15 31.68 2.25
CA THR A 127 -7.28 32.24 3.03
C THR A 127 -8.39 32.78 2.13
N PRO A 128 -9.65 32.75 2.59
CA PRO A 128 -10.77 33.34 1.86
C PRO A 128 -10.55 34.82 1.55
N ALA A 129 -9.96 35.56 2.50
CA ALA A 129 -9.68 36.99 2.32
C ALA A 129 -8.64 37.24 1.22
N ALA A 130 -7.56 36.45 1.18
CA ALA A 130 -6.54 36.58 0.13
C ALA A 130 -7.11 36.31 -1.26
N LEU A 131 -7.96 35.29 -1.38
CA LEU A 131 -8.60 34.88 -2.64
C LEU A 131 -9.63 35.92 -3.11
N ARG A 132 -10.43 36.48 -2.19
CA ARG A 132 -11.36 37.59 -2.50
C ARG A 132 -10.63 38.88 -2.89
N ARG A 133 -9.53 39.21 -2.22
CA ARG A 133 -8.75 40.43 -2.46
C ARG A 133 -8.16 40.49 -3.87
N ILE A 134 -7.74 39.35 -4.42
CA ILE A 134 -7.14 39.36 -5.76
C ILE A 134 -8.19 39.51 -6.88
N GLY A 135 -9.42 39.08 -6.60
CA GLY A 135 -10.55 39.23 -7.52
C GLY A 135 -10.48 38.33 -8.76
N ARG A 136 -11.58 38.28 -9.51
CA ARG A 136 -11.73 37.35 -10.65
C ARG A 136 -10.75 37.65 -11.79
N SER A 137 -10.50 38.93 -12.09
CA SER A 137 -9.65 39.35 -13.21
C SER A 137 -8.21 38.83 -13.12
N ARG A 138 -7.65 38.77 -11.91
CA ARG A 138 -6.27 38.28 -11.68
C ARG A 138 -6.19 36.77 -11.46
N LEU A 139 -7.30 36.09 -11.16
CA LEU A 139 -7.36 34.64 -11.02
C LEU A 139 -7.45 33.91 -12.36
N THR A 140 -7.93 34.59 -13.41
CA THR A 140 -8.11 34.01 -14.76
C THR A 140 -6.96 34.33 -15.71
N THR A 141 -5.94 35.06 -15.26
CA THR A 141 -4.72 35.38 -16.03
C THR A 141 -3.65 34.38 -15.68
#